data_AF-A0AAN5MKD4-F1
#
_entry.id   AF-A0AAN5MKD4-F1
#
_cell.length_a   1.000
_cell.length_b   1.000
_cell.length_c   1.000
_cell.angle_alpha   90.00
_cell.angle_beta   90.00
_cell.angle_gamma   90.00
#
_symmetry.space_group_name_H-M   'P 1'
#
loop_
_entity.id
_entity.type
_entity.pdbx_description
1 polymer ?
#
loop_
_entity_poly.entity_id
_entity_poly.type
_entity_poly.pdbx_seq_one_letter_code
_entity_poly.pdbx_strand_id
1 'polypeptide(L)'
;MTAQTLQISETQFKVYRRLFRDLLFSHGHTIWPGYDIEIVLNNYIEKNEAEIFAEDDKWLNEKCTDFKSGLSTKEPVKTATTYALFLYCKSKKEFLNNYHEKAISSISEALYYLGYSCGLLSSTPEICLNASFRSDYTLSSDDPSVINEQKIKNEIIIFLRENIHSYHWQTYKDAYNDILKMLINNAPKSGFTFTPQTPVNVTDWGNPKRPDRDSKFLAQLSEIFSSSK
;
A
#
# COMPACT_ATOMS: atom_id res chain seq x y z
N MET A 1 21.80 5.73 15.77
CA MET A 1 20.71 4.89 15.24
C MET A 1 21.11 3.43 15.42
N THR A 2 20.23 2.57 15.95
CA THR A 2 20.55 1.13 16.11
C THR A 2 20.33 0.40 14.77
N ALA A 3 20.95 -0.77 14.58
CA ALA A 3 20.80 -1.57 13.35
C ALA A 3 19.32 -1.94 13.06
N GLN A 4 18.53 -2.19 14.11
CA GLN A 4 17.11 -2.49 14.01
C GLN A 4 16.28 -1.26 13.58
N THR A 5 16.58 -0.07 14.12
CA THR A 5 15.92 1.19 13.70
C THR A 5 16.26 1.54 12.25
N LEU A 6 17.49 1.26 11.80
CA LEU A 6 17.88 1.43 10.41
C LEU A 6 17.11 0.48 9.49
N GLN A 7 17.01 -0.81 9.84
CA GLN A 7 16.27 -1.80 9.05
C GLN A 7 14.76 -1.46 8.92
N ILE A 8 14.15 -0.96 9.99
CA ILE A 8 12.75 -0.50 9.98
C ILE A 8 12.59 0.72 9.06
N SER A 9 13.51 1.69 9.14
CA SER A 9 13.46 2.91 8.31
C SER A 9 13.65 2.59 6.81
N GLU A 10 14.52 1.64 6.47
CA GLU A 10 14.68 1.16 5.09
C GLU A 10 13.44 0.44 4.56
N THR A 11 12.81 -0.37 5.40
CA THR A 11 11.58 -1.09 5.05
C THR A 11 10.43 -0.12 4.82
N GLN A 12 10.25 0.83 5.74
CA GLN A 12 9.26 1.89 5.63
C GLN A 12 9.47 2.74 4.37
N PHE A 13 10.71 3.11 4.08
CA PHE A 13 11.05 3.85 2.87
C PHE A 13 10.68 3.09 1.59
N LYS A 14 11.03 1.80 1.50
CA LYS A 14 10.68 0.94 0.35
C LYS A 14 9.16 0.81 0.18
N VAL A 15 8.45 0.65 1.29
CA VAL A 15 6.98 0.58 1.31
C VAL A 15 6.39 1.88 0.78
N TYR A 16 6.79 3.05 1.30
CA TYR A 16 6.25 4.34 0.87
C TYR A 16 6.56 4.65 -0.60
N ARG A 17 7.75 4.29 -1.10
CA ARG A 17 8.08 4.41 -2.53
C ARG A 17 7.20 3.55 -3.42
N ARG A 18 6.92 2.31 -3.00
CA ARG A 18 6.02 1.42 -3.74
C ARG A 18 4.61 2.00 -3.78
N LEU A 19 4.11 2.45 -2.64
CA LEU A 19 2.78 3.01 -2.50
C LEU A 19 2.58 4.26 -3.35
N PHE A 20 3.61 5.10 -3.42
CA PHE A 20 3.59 6.26 -4.31
C PHE A 20 3.37 5.83 -5.77
N ARG A 21 4.10 4.80 -6.23
CA ARG A 21 3.91 4.25 -7.58
C ARG A 21 2.52 3.65 -7.75
N ASP A 22 2.08 2.82 -6.82
CA ASP A 22 0.77 2.16 -6.89
C ASP A 22 -0.39 3.19 -6.94
N LEU A 23 -0.29 4.25 -6.13
CA LEU A 23 -1.24 5.37 -6.12
C LEU A 23 -1.23 6.12 -7.45
N LEU A 24 -0.04 6.40 -7.98
CA LEU A 24 0.13 7.07 -9.26
C LEU A 24 -0.45 6.23 -10.41
N PHE A 25 -0.20 4.93 -10.46
CA PHE A 25 -0.77 4.06 -11.50
C PHE A 25 -2.29 3.96 -11.40
N SER A 26 -2.81 3.85 -10.18
CA SER A 26 -4.23 3.66 -9.96
C SER A 26 -5.05 4.93 -10.20
N HIS A 27 -4.48 6.11 -9.93
CA HIS A 27 -5.22 7.39 -9.97
C HIS A 27 -4.62 8.43 -10.90
N GLY A 28 -3.41 8.24 -11.44
CA GLY A 28 -2.73 9.22 -12.27
C GLY A 28 -3.47 9.58 -13.55
N HIS A 29 -4.35 8.69 -14.03
CA HIS A 29 -5.23 8.95 -15.17
C HIS A 29 -6.27 10.07 -14.91
N THR A 30 -6.57 10.37 -13.63
CA THR A 30 -7.42 11.51 -13.28
C THR A 30 -6.68 12.85 -13.39
N ILE A 31 -5.35 12.81 -13.28
CA ILE A 31 -4.46 13.97 -13.40
C ILE A 31 -4.03 14.16 -14.86
N TRP A 32 -3.70 13.07 -15.57
CA TRP A 32 -3.29 13.05 -16.98
C TRP A 32 -4.18 12.12 -17.81
N PRO A 33 -5.39 12.57 -18.18
CA PRO A 33 -6.27 11.78 -19.02
C PRO A 33 -5.65 11.52 -20.39
N GLY A 34 -5.66 10.26 -20.84
CA GLY A 34 -5.16 9.85 -22.15
C GLY A 34 -3.66 9.59 -22.25
N TYR A 35 -2.91 9.70 -21.15
CA TYR A 35 -1.49 9.37 -21.09
C TYR A 35 -1.26 8.02 -20.41
N ASP A 36 -0.27 7.27 -20.89
CA ASP A 36 0.25 6.11 -20.18
C ASP A 36 1.07 6.58 -18.97
N ILE A 37 0.57 6.30 -17.78
CA ILE A 37 1.14 6.76 -16.52
C ILE A 37 2.53 6.16 -16.27
N GLU A 38 2.81 4.96 -16.77
CA GLU A 38 4.13 4.34 -16.65
C GLU A 38 5.17 5.13 -17.44
N ILE A 39 4.81 5.50 -18.67
CA ILE A 39 5.65 6.31 -19.54
C ILE A 39 5.84 7.71 -18.94
N VAL A 40 4.78 8.33 -18.40
CA VAL A 40 4.89 9.65 -17.75
C VAL A 40 5.84 9.62 -16.55
N LEU A 41 5.71 8.61 -15.68
CA LEU A 41 6.57 8.46 -14.52
C LEU A 41 8.03 8.21 -14.92
N ASN A 42 8.27 7.26 -15.83
CA ASN A 42 9.63 6.92 -16.25
C ASN A 42 10.30 8.11 -16.94
N ASN A 43 9.60 8.81 -17.84
CA ASN A 43 10.12 10.02 -18.48
C ASN A 43 10.42 11.12 -17.46
N TYR A 44 9.57 11.30 -16.44
CA TYR A 44 9.83 12.29 -15.40
C TYR A 44 11.06 11.92 -14.57
N ILE A 45 11.19 10.67 -14.14
CA ILE A 45 12.35 10.19 -13.40
C ILE A 45 13.62 10.38 -14.24
N GLU A 46 13.63 9.88 -15.48
CA GLU A 46 14.79 9.99 -16.38
C GLU A 46 15.21 11.43 -16.60
N LYS A 47 14.24 12.35 -16.75
CA LYS A 47 14.52 13.77 -16.98
C LYS A 47 15.05 14.51 -15.75
N ASN A 48 14.47 14.26 -14.57
CA ASN A 48 14.70 15.10 -13.40
C ASN A 48 15.64 14.43 -12.37
N GLU A 49 15.79 13.11 -12.36
CA GLU A 49 16.59 12.41 -11.36
C GLU A 49 18.07 12.78 -11.48
N ALA A 50 18.62 12.85 -12.69
CA ALA A 50 20.01 13.24 -12.90
C ALA A 50 20.30 14.67 -12.40
N GLU A 51 19.41 15.63 -12.68
CA GLU A 51 19.50 17.01 -12.20
C GLU A 51 19.44 17.07 -10.68
N ILE A 52 18.40 16.46 -10.09
CA ILE A 52 18.22 16.41 -8.63
C ILE A 52 19.44 15.77 -7.94
N PHE A 53 20.05 14.76 -8.56
CA PHE A 53 21.23 14.07 -8.02
C PHE A 53 22.50 14.92 -8.11
N ALA A 54 22.61 15.80 -9.10
CA ALA A 54 23.73 16.71 -9.27
C ALA A 54 23.69 17.94 -8.32
N GLU A 55 22.49 18.39 -7.93
CA GLU A 55 22.30 19.65 -7.17
C GLU A 55 22.58 19.55 -5.66
N ASP A 56 22.75 20.68 -4.97
CA ASP A 56 23.01 20.71 -3.51
C ASP A 56 21.73 20.85 -2.65
N ASP A 57 21.88 20.69 -1.32
CA ASP A 57 20.78 20.81 -0.37
C ASP A 57 20.12 22.20 -0.38
N LYS A 58 20.87 23.25 -0.74
CA LYS A 58 20.35 24.62 -0.79
C LYS A 58 19.38 24.76 -1.96
N TRP A 59 19.78 24.34 -3.15
CA TRP A 59 18.94 24.33 -4.34
C TRP A 59 17.68 23.49 -4.13
N LEU A 60 17.82 22.31 -3.51
CA LEU A 60 16.67 21.44 -3.20
C LEU A 60 15.66 22.13 -2.27
N ASN A 61 16.12 22.88 -1.28
CA ASN A 61 15.26 23.62 -0.36
C ASN A 61 14.60 24.83 -1.00
N GLU A 62 15.31 25.55 -1.88
CA GLU A 62 14.75 26.63 -2.69
C GLU A 62 13.63 26.10 -3.59
N LYS A 63 13.86 24.98 -4.30
CA LYS A 63 12.82 24.32 -5.11
C LYS A 63 11.62 23.86 -4.29
N CYS A 64 11.82 23.27 -3.11
CA CYS A 64 10.71 22.94 -2.20
C CYS A 64 9.89 24.18 -1.83
N THR A 65 10.55 25.31 -1.60
CA THR A 65 9.89 26.58 -1.26
C THR A 65 9.08 27.11 -2.44
N ASP A 66 9.65 27.11 -3.64
CA ASP A 66 8.98 27.51 -4.88
C ASP A 66 7.70 26.71 -5.11
N PHE A 67 7.76 25.37 -4.96
CA PHE A 67 6.59 24.52 -5.09
C PHE A 67 5.52 24.85 -4.05
N LYS A 68 5.90 25.03 -2.78
CA LYS A 68 4.95 25.38 -1.71
C LYS A 68 4.25 26.70 -1.97
N SER A 69 4.99 27.72 -2.44
CA SER A 69 4.41 28.99 -2.86
C SER A 69 3.52 28.87 -4.10
N GLY A 70 3.85 27.96 -5.02
CA GLY A 70 3.08 27.70 -6.23
C GLY A 70 1.74 26.99 -6.00
N LEU A 71 1.51 26.39 -4.83
CA LEU A 71 0.26 25.67 -4.52
C LEU A 71 -0.96 26.60 -4.38
N SER A 72 -0.75 27.89 -4.12
CA SER A 72 -1.84 28.89 -4.05
C SER A 72 -2.20 29.52 -5.41
N THR A 73 -1.73 28.94 -6.52
CA THR A 73 -1.93 29.48 -7.87
C THR A 73 -3.14 28.88 -8.57
N LYS A 74 -3.41 29.26 -9.84
CA LYS A 74 -4.55 28.78 -10.65
C LYS A 74 -4.43 27.30 -11.07
N GLU A 75 -3.26 26.67 -10.96
CA GLU A 75 -3.03 25.26 -11.33
C GLU A 75 -2.55 24.40 -10.14
N PRO A 76 -3.27 24.38 -9.00
CA PRO A 76 -2.77 23.79 -7.75
C PRO A 76 -2.54 22.27 -7.87
N VAL A 77 -3.37 21.55 -8.61
CA VAL A 77 -3.27 20.10 -8.84
C VAL A 77 -1.99 19.75 -9.61
N LYS A 78 -1.70 20.48 -10.68
CA LYS A 78 -0.50 20.25 -11.50
C LYS A 78 0.78 20.59 -10.72
N THR A 79 0.76 21.69 -9.97
CA THR A 79 1.88 22.06 -9.08
C THR A 79 2.10 21.00 -8.00
N ALA A 80 1.04 20.54 -7.34
CA ALA A 80 1.12 19.47 -6.33
C ALA A 80 1.64 18.15 -6.91
N THR A 81 1.18 17.76 -8.10
CA THR A 81 1.65 16.53 -8.75
C THR A 81 3.13 16.61 -9.11
N THR A 82 3.55 17.76 -9.67
CA THR A 82 4.95 18.00 -10.02
C THR A 82 5.83 17.99 -8.76
N TYR A 83 5.35 18.62 -7.68
CA TYR A 83 6.06 18.61 -6.40
C TYR A 83 6.16 17.21 -5.80
N ALA A 84 5.10 16.41 -5.90
CA ALA A 84 5.07 15.02 -5.44
C ALA A 84 6.13 14.17 -6.17
N LEU A 85 6.26 14.32 -7.49
CA LEU A 85 7.28 13.62 -8.28
C LEU A 85 8.71 14.11 -7.99
N PHE A 86 8.89 15.41 -7.75
CA PHE A 86 10.15 15.97 -7.29
C PHE A 86 10.57 15.37 -5.94
N LEU A 87 9.67 15.36 -4.95
CA LEU A 87 9.90 14.78 -3.63
C LEU A 87 10.17 13.26 -3.70
N TYR A 88 9.51 12.55 -4.62
CA TYR A 88 9.81 11.15 -4.91
C TYR A 88 11.27 10.96 -5.34
N CYS A 89 11.80 11.79 -6.23
CA CYS A 89 13.21 11.70 -6.65
C CYS A 89 14.17 12.17 -5.54
N LYS A 90 13.87 13.30 -4.88
CA LYS A 90 14.64 13.84 -3.74
C LYS A 90 14.81 12.81 -2.62
N SER A 91 13.74 12.11 -2.27
CA SER A 91 13.77 11.08 -1.22
C SER A 91 14.74 9.93 -1.52
N LYS A 92 14.92 9.56 -2.80
CA LYS A 92 15.90 8.54 -3.22
C LYS A 92 17.32 9.03 -3.02
N LYS A 93 17.61 10.29 -3.38
CA LYS A 93 18.92 10.91 -3.15
C LYS A 93 19.25 10.97 -1.66
N GLU A 94 18.31 11.46 -0.85
CA GLU A 94 18.48 11.53 0.61
C GLU A 94 18.77 10.14 1.21
N PHE A 95 18.06 9.12 0.72
CA PHE A 95 18.29 7.74 1.15
C PHE A 95 19.69 7.23 0.78
N LEU A 96 20.14 7.46 -0.46
CA LEU A 96 21.49 7.07 -0.92
C LEU A 96 22.61 7.82 -0.19
N ASN A 97 22.34 9.02 0.31
CA ASN A 97 23.25 9.82 1.12
C ASN A 97 23.15 9.51 2.63
N ASN A 98 22.46 8.44 3.03
CA ASN A 98 22.25 8.00 4.41
C ASN A 98 21.45 8.99 5.29
N TYR A 99 20.65 9.86 4.68
CA TYR A 99 19.71 10.77 5.38
C TYR A 99 18.32 10.13 5.49
N HIS A 100 18.23 8.97 6.16
CA HIS A 100 17.01 8.14 6.16
C HIS A 100 15.76 8.85 6.72
N GLU A 101 15.89 9.65 7.78
CA GLU A 101 14.76 10.42 8.34
C GLU A 101 14.24 11.47 7.35
N LYS A 102 15.15 12.19 6.68
CA LYS A 102 14.78 13.13 5.61
C LYS A 102 14.13 12.41 4.45
N ALA A 103 14.70 11.28 4.02
CA ALA A 103 14.16 10.46 2.94
C ALA A 103 12.73 10.00 3.23
N ILE A 104 12.45 9.54 4.45
CA ILE A 104 11.11 9.15 4.89
C ILE A 104 10.17 10.35 4.92
N SER A 105 10.61 11.49 5.45
CA SER A 105 9.83 12.72 5.45
C SER A 105 9.45 13.14 4.03
N SER A 106 10.43 13.16 3.11
CA SER A 106 10.24 13.56 1.72
C SER A 106 9.29 12.62 0.98
N ILE A 107 9.42 11.30 1.11
CA ILE A 107 8.50 10.36 0.43
C ILE A 107 7.10 10.39 1.06
N SER A 108 6.98 10.69 2.35
CA SER A 108 5.67 10.88 3.01
C SER A 108 4.98 12.15 2.51
N GLU A 109 5.73 13.25 2.39
CA GLU A 109 5.24 14.50 1.81
C GLU A 109 4.88 14.32 0.32
N ALA A 110 5.64 13.50 -0.43
CA ALA A 110 5.31 13.13 -1.80
C ALA A 110 3.95 12.41 -1.89
N LEU A 111 3.70 11.43 -1.01
CA LEU A 111 2.43 10.72 -0.92
C LEU A 111 1.27 11.68 -0.63
N TYR A 112 1.46 12.62 0.30
CA TYR A 112 0.47 13.63 0.63
C TYR A 112 0.06 14.45 -0.59
N TYR A 113 1.03 15.01 -1.33
CA TYR A 113 0.74 15.86 -2.48
C TYR A 113 0.19 15.10 -3.68
N LEU A 114 0.59 13.84 -3.85
CA LEU A 114 -0.03 12.97 -4.85
C LEU A 114 -1.49 12.67 -4.50
N GLY A 115 -1.78 12.31 -3.25
CA GLY A 115 -3.16 12.08 -2.80
C GLY A 115 -4.03 13.33 -2.93
N TYR A 116 -3.51 14.50 -2.56
CA TYR A 116 -4.17 15.80 -2.80
C TYR A 116 -4.50 16.00 -4.29
N SER A 117 -3.55 15.71 -5.19
CA SER A 117 -3.74 15.86 -6.63
C SER A 117 -4.78 14.89 -7.20
N CYS A 118 -4.91 13.71 -6.60
CA CYS A 118 -5.93 12.72 -6.94
C CYS A 118 -7.31 13.01 -6.34
N GLY A 119 -7.49 14.13 -5.61
CA GLY A 119 -8.75 14.47 -4.95
C GLY A 119 -9.06 13.63 -3.70
N LEU A 120 -8.06 12.95 -3.14
CA LEU A 120 -8.19 12.23 -1.88
C LEU A 120 -8.11 13.26 -0.74
N LEU A 121 -9.22 13.44 -0.01
CA LEU A 121 -9.30 14.35 1.13
C LEU A 121 -8.27 13.97 2.22
N SER A 122 -7.78 15.00 2.89
CA SER A 122 -6.40 15.13 3.33
C SER A 122 -6.11 14.66 4.75
N SER A 123 -5.15 13.73 4.87
CA SER A 123 -4.07 13.79 5.88
C SER A 123 -2.96 12.81 5.46
N THR A 124 -1.68 13.19 5.59
CA THR A 124 -0.54 12.28 5.34
C THR A 124 -0.68 10.95 6.09
N PRO A 125 -1.23 10.93 7.33
CA PRO A 125 -1.64 9.71 8.01
C PRO A 125 -2.71 8.89 7.28
N GLU A 126 -3.74 9.46 6.65
CA GLU A 126 -4.77 8.69 5.92
C GLU A 126 -4.27 8.11 4.60
N ILE A 127 -3.40 8.83 3.89
CA ILE A 127 -2.75 8.26 2.69
C ILE A 127 -1.77 7.18 3.12
N CYS A 128 -0.99 7.39 4.20
CA CYS A 128 -0.15 6.37 4.79
C CYS A 128 -0.95 5.23 5.44
N LEU A 129 -2.17 5.41 5.95
CA LEU A 129 -3.04 4.37 6.53
C LEU A 129 -3.70 3.53 5.43
N ASN A 130 -4.13 4.17 4.35
CA ASN A 130 -4.62 3.47 3.16
C ASN A 130 -3.50 2.79 2.37
N ALA A 131 -2.26 3.21 2.59
CA ALA A 131 -1.08 2.67 1.93
C ALA A 131 -0.27 1.70 2.83
N SER A 132 -0.37 1.79 4.16
CA SER A 132 0.37 0.97 5.14
C SER A 132 -0.18 -0.44 5.35
N PHE A 133 -0.96 -0.98 4.41
CA PHE A 133 -1.16 -2.43 4.29
C PHE A 133 0.08 -3.14 3.70
N ARG A 134 1.26 -2.88 4.29
CA ARG A 134 2.48 -3.68 4.17
C ARG A 134 3.26 -3.75 5.50
N SER A 135 2.83 -4.74 6.30
CA SER A 135 3.57 -5.80 7.02
C SER A 135 4.01 -5.75 8.50
N ASP A 136 4.08 -4.63 9.23
CA ASP A 136 4.77 -4.68 10.56
C ASP A 136 3.99 -4.14 11.78
N TYR A 137 2.69 -3.88 11.67
CA TYR A 137 1.87 -3.63 12.87
C TYR A 137 1.41 -4.98 13.46
N THR A 138 1.94 -5.39 14.61
CA THR A 138 1.16 -6.22 15.54
C THR A 138 0.06 -5.35 16.10
N LEU A 139 -1.01 -5.27 15.32
CA LEU A 139 -2.26 -4.63 15.69
C LEU A 139 -2.74 -5.26 17.01
N SER A 140 -3.24 -4.42 17.92
CA SER A 140 -3.92 -4.87 19.13
C SER A 140 -5.06 -5.83 18.76
N SER A 141 -5.37 -6.81 19.60
CA SER A 141 -6.55 -7.67 19.42
C SER A 141 -7.85 -6.88 19.29
N ASP A 142 -7.85 -5.65 19.80
CA ASP A 142 -9.00 -4.76 19.84
C ASP A 142 -9.02 -3.78 18.65
N ASP A 143 -8.05 -3.87 17.74
CA ASP A 143 -8.03 -3.05 16.53
C ASP A 143 -9.18 -3.44 15.59
N PRO A 144 -10.00 -2.48 15.11
CA PRO A 144 -11.11 -2.76 14.21
C PRO A 144 -10.71 -3.53 12.95
N SER A 145 -9.50 -3.31 12.43
CA SER A 145 -8.97 -4.06 11.28
C SER A 145 -8.63 -5.50 11.65
N VAL A 146 -8.02 -5.78 12.81
CA VAL A 146 -7.78 -7.16 13.30
C VAL A 146 -9.07 -7.88 13.57
N ILE A 147 -10.01 -7.22 14.23
CA ILE A 147 -11.33 -7.77 14.50
C ILE A 147 -12.01 -8.11 13.18
N ASN A 148 -11.90 -7.22 12.18
CA ASN A 148 -12.45 -7.46 10.86
C ASN A 148 -11.76 -8.64 10.14
N GLU A 149 -10.43 -8.71 10.19
CA GLU A 149 -9.66 -9.83 9.62
C GLU A 149 -10.00 -11.16 10.30
N GLN A 150 -10.13 -11.19 11.63
CA GLN A 150 -10.51 -12.38 12.37
C GLN A 150 -11.93 -12.84 12.02
N LYS A 151 -12.87 -11.91 11.88
CA LYS A 151 -14.23 -12.22 11.41
C LYS A 151 -14.23 -12.81 10.01
N ILE A 152 -13.49 -12.21 9.08
CA ILE A 152 -13.36 -12.72 7.70
C ILE A 152 -12.72 -14.12 7.71
N LYS A 153 -11.63 -14.32 8.45
CA LYS A 153 -10.98 -15.64 8.59
C LYS A 153 -11.94 -16.68 9.14
N ASN A 154 -12.73 -16.35 10.16
CA ASN A 154 -13.73 -17.26 10.72
C ASN A 154 -14.83 -17.63 9.70
N GLU A 155 -15.35 -16.64 8.96
CA GLU A 155 -16.32 -16.86 7.88
C GLU A 155 -15.77 -17.78 6.77
N ILE A 156 -14.50 -17.59 6.40
CA ILE A 156 -13.79 -18.48 5.47
C ILE A 156 -13.74 -19.91 6.02
N ILE A 157 -13.35 -20.09 7.29
CA ILE A 157 -13.27 -21.43 7.90
C ILE A 157 -14.65 -22.12 7.94
N ILE A 158 -15.70 -21.40 8.33
CA ILE A 158 -17.07 -21.92 8.38
C ILE A 158 -17.52 -22.34 6.97
N PHE A 159 -17.42 -21.43 6.00
CA PHE A 159 -17.81 -21.69 4.63
C PHE A 159 -17.09 -22.91 4.03
N LEU A 160 -15.78 -22.98 4.21
CA LEU A 160 -14.99 -24.10 3.71
C LEU A 160 -15.43 -25.42 4.35
N ARG A 161 -15.62 -25.47 5.67
CA ARG A 161 -16.08 -26.69 6.37
C ARG A 161 -17.45 -27.16 5.90
N GLU A 162 -18.37 -26.23 5.71
CA GLU A 162 -19.74 -26.54 5.28
C GLU A 162 -19.82 -26.99 3.81
N ASN A 163 -18.86 -26.58 2.96
CA ASN A 163 -18.95 -26.73 1.51
C ASN A 163 -17.86 -27.59 0.87
N ILE A 164 -16.86 -28.07 1.64
CA ILE A 164 -15.72 -28.85 1.14
C ILE A 164 -16.15 -30.07 0.30
N HIS A 165 -17.21 -30.76 0.71
CA HIS A 165 -17.72 -31.95 0.02
C HIS A 165 -18.58 -31.63 -1.20
N SER A 166 -19.18 -30.44 -1.25
CA SER A 166 -20.08 -30.01 -2.33
C SER A 166 -19.33 -29.40 -3.52
N TYR A 167 -18.19 -28.74 -3.26
CA TYR A 167 -17.43 -28.02 -4.28
C TYR A 167 -16.11 -28.73 -4.68
N HIS A 168 -15.77 -29.84 -4.02
CA HIS A 168 -14.60 -30.70 -4.32
C HIS A 168 -13.25 -29.98 -4.38
N TRP A 169 -13.10 -28.84 -3.69
CA TRP A 169 -11.83 -28.12 -3.62
C TRP A 169 -10.75 -28.99 -2.97
N GLN A 170 -9.57 -29.05 -3.60
CA GLN A 170 -8.42 -29.81 -3.07
C GLN A 170 -7.46 -28.93 -2.28
N THR A 171 -7.49 -27.62 -2.55
CA THR A 171 -6.64 -26.63 -1.90
C THR A 171 -7.40 -25.34 -1.62
N TYR A 172 -6.85 -24.54 -0.70
CA TYR A 172 -7.33 -23.18 -0.46
C TYR A 172 -7.32 -22.31 -1.72
N LYS A 173 -6.34 -22.54 -2.61
CA LYS A 173 -6.24 -21.83 -3.89
C LYS A 173 -7.41 -22.16 -4.81
N ASP A 174 -7.87 -23.41 -4.82
CA ASP A 174 -9.02 -23.83 -5.63
C ASP A 174 -10.32 -23.17 -5.15
N ALA A 175 -10.46 -23.02 -3.83
CA ALA A 175 -11.62 -22.39 -3.21
C ALA A 175 -11.64 -20.86 -3.30
N TYR A 176 -10.55 -20.23 -3.74
CA TYR A 176 -10.35 -18.77 -3.67
C TYR A 176 -11.50 -17.96 -4.27
N ASN A 177 -11.93 -18.30 -5.48
CA ASN A 177 -12.98 -17.55 -6.17
C ASN A 177 -14.34 -17.66 -5.48
N ASP A 178 -14.65 -18.82 -4.90
CA ASP A 178 -15.91 -19.05 -4.21
C ASP A 178 -15.91 -18.44 -2.81
N ILE A 179 -14.75 -18.45 -2.13
CA ILE A 179 -14.49 -17.67 -0.91
C ILE A 179 -14.78 -16.19 -1.16
N LEU A 180 -14.22 -15.59 -2.22
CA LEU A 180 -14.45 -14.17 -2.50
C LEU A 180 -15.92 -13.85 -2.77
N LYS A 181 -16.61 -14.69 -3.56
CA LYS A 181 -18.04 -14.52 -3.82
C LYS A 181 -18.86 -14.60 -2.52
N MET A 182 -18.56 -15.57 -1.66
CA MET A 182 -19.21 -15.72 -0.36
C MET A 182 -18.97 -14.47 0.50
N LEU A 183 -17.74 -14.00 0.59
CA LEU A 183 -17.40 -12.82 1.41
C LEU A 183 -18.09 -11.56 0.92
N ILE A 184 -18.19 -11.34 -0.40
CA ILE A 184 -18.93 -10.23 -1.00
C ILE A 184 -20.43 -10.31 -0.63
N ASN A 185 -21.01 -11.51 -0.72
CA ASN A 185 -22.43 -11.72 -0.42
C ASN A 185 -22.77 -11.60 1.07
N ASN A 186 -21.84 -11.97 1.95
CA ASN A 186 -22.04 -12.03 3.40
C ASN A 186 -21.64 -10.73 4.12
N ALA A 187 -20.78 -9.89 3.54
CA ALA A 187 -20.36 -8.63 4.15
C ALA A 187 -21.51 -7.74 4.67
N PRO A 188 -22.65 -7.58 3.95
CA PRO A 188 -23.77 -6.78 4.45
C PRO A 188 -24.48 -7.36 5.67
N LYS A 189 -24.24 -8.64 6.01
CA LYS A 189 -25.00 -9.41 7.03
C LYS A 189 -24.14 -9.93 8.18
N SER A 190 -22.83 -10.07 7.99
CA SER A 190 -21.92 -10.76 8.92
C SER A 190 -21.06 -9.81 9.77
N GLY A 191 -21.36 -8.51 9.80
CA GLY A 191 -20.71 -7.56 10.71
C GLY A 191 -19.19 -7.41 10.50
N PHE A 192 -18.71 -7.77 9.30
CA PHE A 192 -17.37 -7.49 8.77
C PHE A 192 -17.48 -6.62 7.52
N THR A 193 -16.45 -5.85 7.22
CA THR A 193 -16.35 -4.98 6.05
C THR A 193 -15.49 -5.64 4.99
N PHE A 194 -16.03 -5.81 3.78
CA PHE A 194 -15.28 -6.21 2.60
C PHE A 194 -14.69 -4.97 1.91
N THR A 195 -13.36 -4.90 1.83
CA THR A 195 -12.63 -3.76 1.26
C THR A 195 -11.82 -4.19 0.03
N PRO A 196 -11.31 -3.25 -0.79
CA PRO A 196 -10.42 -3.58 -1.91
C PRO A 196 -9.15 -4.35 -1.50
N GLN A 197 -8.75 -4.28 -0.23
CA GLN A 197 -7.60 -5.00 0.32
C GLN A 197 -7.96 -6.45 0.71
N THR A 198 -9.25 -6.77 0.91
CA THR A 198 -9.71 -8.12 1.29
C THR A 198 -9.25 -9.21 0.32
N PRO A 199 -9.35 -9.08 -1.02
CA PRO A 199 -8.87 -10.12 -1.94
C PRO A 199 -7.36 -10.37 -1.86
N VAL A 200 -6.56 -9.33 -1.62
CA VAL A 200 -5.11 -9.42 -1.45
C VAL A 200 -4.81 -10.16 -0.15
N ASN A 201 -5.44 -9.75 0.95
CA ASN A 201 -5.28 -10.38 2.25
C ASN A 201 -5.72 -11.85 2.24
N VAL A 202 -6.84 -12.18 1.61
CA VAL A 202 -7.33 -13.56 1.44
C VAL A 202 -6.31 -14.42 0.69
N THR A 203 -5.66 -13.85 -0.34
CA THR A 203 -4.58 -14.54 -1.08
C THR A 203 -3.37 -14.78 -0.18
N ASP A 204 -2.96 -13.74 0.56
CA ASP A 204 -1.76 -13.77 1.40
C ASP A 204 -1.91 -14.66 2.63
N TRP A 205 -3.09 -14.72 3.25
CA TRP A 205 -3.35 -15.58 4.42
C TRP A 205 -3.31 -17.08 4.07
N GLY A 206 -3.69 -17.43 2.85
CA GLY A 206 -3.61 -18.81 2.36
C GLY A 206 -2.22 -19.27 1.94
N ASN A 207 -1.22 -18.39 1.94
CA ASN A 207 0.12 -18.70 1.46
C ASN A 207 0.99 -19.29 2.59
N PRO A 208 1.31 -20.59 2.56
CA PRO A 208 2.09 -21.23 3.63
C PRO A 208 3.57 -20.78 3.64
N LYS A 209 4.04 -20.16 2.56
CA LYS A 209 5.43 -19.71 2.40
C LYS A 209 5.68 -18.29 2.91
N ARG A 210 4.65 -17.61 3.43
CA ARG A 210 4.77 -16.25 3.96
C ARG A 210 5.54 -16.25 5.30
N PRO A 211 6.50 -15.32 5.54
CA PRO A 211 7.32 -15.29 6.75
C PRO A 211 6.54 -14.92 8.02
N ASP A 212 5.56 -14.02 7.90
CA ASP A 212 4.64 -13.56 8.95
C ASP A 212 3.29 -14.27 8.87
N ARG A 213 3.33 -15.57 8.57
CA ARG A 213 2.12 -16.38 8.41
C ARG A 213 1.31 -16.49 9.69
N ASP A 214 0.00 -16.42 9.54
CA ASP A 214 -0.95 -16.77 10.60
C ASP A 214 -0.98 -18.30 10.75
N SER A 215 -0.14 -18.81 11.65
CA SER A 215 0.05 -20.24 11.88
C SER A 215 -1.24 -20.94 12.32
N LYS A 216 -2.10 -20.25 13.07
CA LYS A 216 -3.38 -20.78 13.55
C LYS A 216 -4.36 -20.93 12.38
N PHE A 217 -4.50 -19.89 11.57
CA PHE A 217 -5.37 -19.94 10.40
C PHE A 217 -4.92 -21.00 9.39
N LEU A 218 -3.61 -21.08 9.10
CA LEU A 218 -3.07 -22.11 8.22
C LEU A 218 -3.25 -23.53 8.77
N ALA A 219 -3.15 -23.74 10.08
CA ALA A 219 -3.43 -25.03 10.70
C ALA A 219 -4.90 -25.44 10.49
N GLN A 220 -5.85 -24.51 10.66
CA GLN A 220 -7.27 -24.77 10.40
C GLN A 220 -7.54 -25.07 8.91
N LEU A 221 -6.90 -24.35 7.99
CA LEU A 221 -6.99 -24.66 6.55
C LEU A 221 -6.42 -26.05 6.26
N SER A 222 -5.25 -26.37 6.82
CA SER A 222 -4.63 -27.69 6.64
C SER A 222 -5.53 -28.81 7.16
N GLU A 223 -6.22 -28.62 8.29
CA GLU A 223 -7.16 -29.60 8.82
C GLU A 223 -8.30 -29.87 7.83
N ILE A 224 -8.92 -28.82 7.28
CA ILE A 224 -10.04 -28.92 6.33
C ILE A 224 -9.64 -29.69 5.06
N PHE A 225 -8.51 -29.33 4.45
CA PHE A 225 -8.07 -29.93 3.19
C PHE A 225 -7.32 -31.26 3.35
N SER A 226 -6.89 -31.62 4.57
CA SER A 226 -6.30 -32.94 4.85
C SER A 226 -7.34 -34.00 5.21
N SER A 227 -8.49 -33.57 5.73
CA SER A 227 -9.61 -34.45 6.09
C SER A 227 -10.59 -34.73 4.94
N SER A 228 -10.37 -34.15 3.75
CA SER A 228 -11.16 -34.42 2.54
C SER A 228 -10.70 -35.66 1.73
N LYS A 229 -9.97 -36.59 2.37
CA LYS A 229 -9.54 -37.87 1.78
C LYS A 229 -10.48 -39.00 2.12
#